data_AF-A0A524L3C5-F1
#
_entry.id   AF-A0A524L3C5-F1
#
_cell.length_a   1.000
_cell.length_b   1.000
_cell.length_c   1.000
_cell.angle_alpha   90.00
_cell.angle_beta   90.00
_cell.angle_gamma   90.00
#
_symmetry.space_group_name_H-M   'P 1'
#
loop_
_entity.id
_entity.type
_entity.pdbx_description
1 polymer ?
#
loop_
_entity_poly.entity_id
_entity_poly.type
_entity_poly.pdbx_seq_one_letter_code
_entity_poly.pdbx_strand_id
1 'polypeptide(L)'
;MRRDLSDWPAADYFLRPERKERRRTILDRMAWELAGFVVQPARVHLSGLNGIVANVERYDSVFKGKGDGDLRMLAGFLRQRLRREGLVEGLVAETFALIREAARRTVGMGHFDCQLIGGAALLRGFLAEMDTGEGKTLVATLPAALVALAGVPVHIISVNDYLTSRDAEWMGEIYRFLGLTVGCIVHEKTVAQRREAYLCDVTYCTNKEIVFDYLRDRITLADRTDPLRLYAECIYKPEGRSHGLLLRGLHYAIVDEADSVLVDEARTPLIISKTEASEEEEIAARQALDIAHNLKEGTHYRIEYEADDGLRTIVVTDSGRARIAKMTELFGVMWRSSVRQEELIRKALMALLLFCRDEQYLVRDGKVQIIDEFTGRVMPDRSWEGGLHQLIETKEGCEITGQRGTVARISYQRFFRKYLKLSGMTGTAKEVRREVWAIYGLSFVRIPTNRPVRRRSQPDRIFGSAEDKW
;
A
#
# COMPACT_ATOMS: atom_id res chain seq x y z
N MET A 1 -25.02 3.27 8.13
CA MET A 1 -24.85 1.87 8.54
C MET A 1 -23.78 1.85 9.64
N ARG A 2 -24.19 1.97 10.91
CA ARG A 2 -23.30 1.77 12.06
C ARG A 2 -23.03 0.26 12.10
N ARG A 3 -21.89 -0.19 11.59
CA ARG A 3 -21.44 -1.56 11.88
C ARG A 3 -20.76 -1.48 13.23
N ASP A 4 -21.43 -2.04 14.23
CA ASP A 4 -20.88 -2.24 15.55
C ASP A 4 -19.66 -3.18 15.44
N LEU A 5 -18.68 -3.08 16.33
CA LEU A 5 -17.50 -3.94 16.28
C LEU A 5 -17.89 -5.43 16.41
N SER A 6 -19.03 -5.72 17.04
CA SER A 6 -19.60 -7.06 17.18
C SER A 6 -19.94 -7.75 15.85
N ASP A 7 -20.12 -7.00 14.77
CA ASP A 7 -20.38 -7.55 13.43
C ASP A 7 -19.09 -7.92 12.66
N TRP A 8 -17.91 -7.65 13.23
CA TRP A 8 -16.66 -7.83 12.51
C TRP A 8 -16.20 -9.28 12.56
N PRO A 9 -15.77 -9.85 11.42
CA PRO A 9 -15.24 -11.21 11.41
C PRO A 9 -13.96 -11.29 12.26
N ALA A 10 -13.75 -12.46 12.88
CA ALA A 10 -12.51 -12.75 13.58
C ALA A 10 -11.30 -12.53 12.66
N ALA A 11 -10.20 -12.05 13.26
CA ALA A 11 -8.94 -11.90 12.56
C ALA A 11 -8.33 -13.28 12.32
N ASP A 12 -8.20 -13.63 11.05
CA ASP A 12 -7.85 -14.99 10.64
C ASP A 12 -7.16 -14.98 9.26
N TYR A 13 -6.13 -15.81 9.11
CA TYR A 13 -5.37 -15.98 7.88
C TYR A 13 -6.18 -16.67 6.78
N PHE A 14 -7.26 -17.38 7.14
CA PHE A 14 -8.07 -18.11 6.17
C PHE A 14 -9.25 -17.23 5.70
N LEU A 15 -10.00 -16.63 6.62
CA LEU A 15 -11.11 -15.73 6.27
C LEU A 15 -10.64 -14.38 5.71
N ARG A 16 -9.47 -13.88 6.14
CA ARG A 16 -8.82 -12.60 5.74
C ARG A 16 -9.83 -11.49 5.48
N PRO A 17 -10.58 -11.08 6.50
CA PRO A 17 -11.68 -10.16 6.31
C PRO A 17 -11.19 -8.83 5.74
N GLU A 18 -11.75 -8.48 4.58
CA GLU A 18 -11.52 -7.22 3.90
C GLU A 18 -12.84 -6.76 3.24
N ARG A 19 -12.99 -5.45 3.02
CA ARG A 19 -14.12 -4.92 2.26
C ARG A 19 -14.00 -5.36 0.80
N LYS A 20 -15.06 -5.99 0.30
CA LYS A 20 -15.20 -6.28 -1.13
C LYS A 20 -15.32 -4.99 -1.91
N GLU A 21 -14.57 -4.91 -3.01
CA GLU A 21 -14.61 -3.78 -3.90
C GLU A 21 -15.94 -3.78 -4.67
N ARG A 22 -16.75 -2.73 -4.48
CA ARG A 22 -17.94 -2.49 -5.30
C ARG A 22 -17.55 -1.55 -6.43
N ARG A 23 -17.73 -1.99 -7.68
CA ARG A 23 -17.67 -1.10 -8.84
C ARG A 23 -18.87 -0.17 -8.75
N ARG A 24 -18.62 1.13 -8.58
CA ARG A 24 -19.64 2.16 -8.63
C ARG A 24 -19.90 2.52 -10.08
N THR A 25 -21.16 2.58 -10.49
CA THR A 25 -21.53 3.16 -11.78
C THR A 25 -21.21 4.66 -11.80
N ILE A 26 -21.33 5.30 -12.96
CA ILE A 26 -21.14 6.75 -13.09
C ILE A 26 -22.18 7.50 -12.23
N LEU A 27 -23.44 7.06 -12.26
CA LEU A 27 -24.51 7.62 -11.44
C LEU A 27 -24.24 7.42 -9.94
N ASP A 28 -23.75 6.25 -9.53
CA ASP A 28 -23.36 6.03 -8.13
C ASP A 28 -22.23 6.96 -7.68
N ARG A 29 -21.27 7.27 -8.57
CA ARG A 29 -20.19 8.21 -8.27
C ARG A 29 -20.71 9.63 -8.11
N MET A 30 -21.54 10.10 -9.05
CA MET A 30 -22.15 11.43 -8.97
C MET A 30 -23.03 11.57 -7.71
N ALA A 31 -23.87 10.58 -7.43
CA ALA A 31 -24.69 10.55 -6.23
C ALA A 31 -23.83 10.52 -4.94
N TRP A 32 -22.72 9.79 -4.94
CA TRP A 32 -21.79 9.73 -3.80
C TRP A 32 -21.08 11.06 -3.53
N GLU A 33 -20.66 11.75 -4.59
CA GLU A 33 -20.03 13.06 -4.50
C GLU A 33 -21.04 14.12 -4.02
N LEU A 34 -22.25 14.13 -4.59
CA LEU A 34 -23.34 15.00 -4.17
C LEU A 34 -23.76 14.73 -2.72
N ALA A 35 -23.86 13.46 -2.33
CA ALA A 35 -24.11 13.07 -0.94
C ALA A 35 -23.01 13.59 0.01
N GLY A 36 -21.78 13.76 -0.46
CA GLY A 36 -20.69 14.36 0.31
C GLY A 36 -21.02 15.77 0.82
N PHE A 37 -21.78 16.56 0.06
CA PHE A 37 -22.14 17.93 0.45
C PHE A 37 -23.18 17.98 1.57
N VAL A 38 -24.07 16.99 1.65
CA VAL A 38 -25.19 16.96 2.61
C VAL A 38 -24.91 16.03 3.80
N VAL A 39 -24.37 14.85 3.54
CA VAL A 39 -24.16 13.80 4.55
C VAL A 39 -22.96 14.09 5.42
N GLN A 40 -21.90 14.71 4.88
CA GLN A 40 -20.66 14.97 5.63
C GLN A 40 -20.89 15.99 6.77
N PRO A 41 -21.47 17.18 6.54
CA PRO A 41 -21.70 18.15 7.61
C PRO A 41 -22.72 17.64 8.64
N ALA A 42 -23.79 16.98 8.18
CA ALA A 42 -24.80 16.40 9.05
C ALA A 42 -24.22 15.32 9.97
N ARG A 43 -23.37 14.42 9.45
CA ARG A 43 -22.70 13.39 10.27
C ARG A 43 -21.79 13.98 11.33
N VAL A 44 -21.06 15.05 10.99
CA VAL A 44 -20.15 15.72 11.94
C VAL A 44 -20.95 16.44 13.01
N HIS A 45 -22.01 17.16 12.64
CA HIS A 45 -22.86 17.87 13.59
C HIS A 45 -23.59 16.90 14.55
N LEU A 46 -24.16 15.82 14.01
CA LEU A 46 -24.86 14.78 14.78
C LEU A 46 -23.92 13.85 15.56
N SER A 47 -22.61 14.03 15.42
CA SER A 47 -21.66 13.16 16.09
C SER A 47 -21.69 13.37 17.60
N GLY A 48 -21.94 14.58 18.11
CA GLY A 48 -21.87 14.82 19.55
C GLY A 48 -20.50 14.51 20.15
N LEU A 49 -19.42 14.66 19.37
CA LEU A 49 -18.04 14.36 19.79
C LEU A 49 -17.66 15.04 21.11
N ASN A 50 -18.15 16.25 21.36
CA ASN A 50 -17.86 17.00 22.59
C ASN A 50 -18.37 16.32 23.87
N GLY A 51 -19.40 15.46 23.77
CA GLY A 51 -19.94 14.72 24.92
C GLY A 51 -18.92 13.76 25.54
N ILE A 52 -17.92 13.31 24.76
CA ILE A 52 -16.92 12.36 25.25
C ILE A 52 -16.10 12.92 26.40
N VAL A 53 -15.78 14.23 26.38
CA VAL A 53 -14.91 14.87 27.37
C VAL A 53 -15.56 14.82 28.76
N ALA A 54 -16.81 15.26 28.85
CA ALA A 54 -17.55 15.25 30.11
C ALA A 54 -17.74 13.82 30.66
N ASN A 55 -17.93 12.84 29.79
CA ASN A 55 -18.08 11.44 30.20
C ASN A 55 -16.74 10.85 30.68
N VAL A 56 -15.63 11.12 29.99
CA VAL A 56 -14.28 10.67 30.37
C VAL A 56 -13.89 11.25 31.73
N GLU A 57 -14.14 12.53 31.96
CA GLU A 57 -13.73 13.21 33.20
C GLU A 57 -14.41 12.63 34.46
N ARG A 58 -15.65 12.11 34.32
CA ARG A 58 -16.35 11.40 35.41
C ARG A 58 -15.57 10.18 35.90
N TYR A 59 -14.96 9.42 34.99
CA TYR A 59 -14.15 8.25 35.33
C TYR A 59 -12.70 8.63 35.70
N ASP A 60 -12.16 9.69 35.10
CA ASP A 60 -10.78 10.14 35.31
C ASP A 60 -10.46 10.41 36.79
N SER A 61 -11.40 11.07 37.50
CA SER A 61 -11.28 11.35 38.93
C SER A 61 -11.15 10.09 39.78
N VAL A 62 -11.86 9.02 39.43
CA VAL A 62 -11.86 7.74 40.14
C VAL A 62 -10.56 6.97 39.88
N PHE A 63 -10.03 7.03 38.66
CA PHE A 63 -8.86 6.24 38.26
C PHE A 63 -7.54 6.83 38.77
N LYS A 64 -7.44 8.16 38.93
CA LYS A 64 -6.28 8.82 39.55
C LYS A 64 -5.95 8.25 40.94
N GLY A 65 -6.97 7.84 41.71
CA GLY A 65 -6.81 7.29 43.06
C GLY A 65 -6.48 5.79 43.11
N LYS A 66 -6.49 5.07 41.98
CA LYS A 66 -6.28 3.61 41.94
C LYS A 66 -4.81 3.22 41.81
N GLY A 67 -4.43 2.06 42.35
CA GLY A 67 -3.11 1.48 42.14
C GLY A 67 -2.96 0.88 40.73
N ASP A 68 -1.72 0.67 40.28
CA ASP A 68 -1.44 0.07 38.96
C ASP A 68 -2.06 -1.32 38.80
N GLY A 69 -2.04 -2.13 39.86
CA GLY A 69 -2.67 -3.46 39.87
C GLY A 69 -4.17 -3.39 39.60
N ASP A 70 -4.86 -2.44 40.24
CA ASP A 70 -6.31 -2.24 40.06
C ASP A 70 -6.63 -1.78 38.64
N LEU A 71 -5.82 -0.90 38.06
CA LEU A 71 -6.01 -0.44 36.68
C LEU A 71 -5.79 -1.56 35.66
N ARG A 72 -4.82 -2.45 35.88
CA ARG A 72 -4.62 -3.64 35.03
C ARG A 72 -5.78 -4.62 35.14
N MET A 73 -6.31 -4.84 36.35
CA MET A 73 -7.52 -5.65 36.55
C MET A 73 -8.73 -5.02 35.83
N LEU A 74 -8.88 -3.70 35.92
CA LEU A 74 -9.93 -2.97 35.21
C LEU A 74 -9.79 -3.10 33.69
N ALA A 75 -8.57 -3.03 33.15
CA ALA A 75 -8.31 -3.28 31.73
C ALA A 75 -8.81 -4.66 31.31
N GLY A 76 -8.56 -5.69 32.11
CA GLY A 76 -9.06 -7.04 31.90
C GLY A 76 -10.60 -7.13 31.91
N PHE A 77 -11.26 -6.44 32.84
CA PHE A 77 -12.72 -6.38 32.90
C PHE A 77 -13.33 -5.64 31.70
N LEU A 78 -12.77 -4.49 31.32
CA LEU A 78 -13.20 -3.73 30.15
C LEU A 78 -12.99 -4.53 28.86
N ARG A 79 -11.90 -5.29 28.75
CA ARG A 79 -11.66 -6.21 27.62
C ARG A 79 -12.83 -7.18 27.41
N GLN A 80 -13.31 -7.79 28.49
CA GLN A 80 -14.44 -8.73 28.44
C GLN A 80 -15.74 -8.02 28.05
N ARG A 81 -16.01 -6.85 28.65
CA ARG A 81 -17.21 -6.06 28.35
C ARG A 81 -17.22 -5.55 26.92
N LEU A 82 -16.11 -5.01 26.40
CA LEU A 82 -16.00 -4.54 25.02
C LEU A 82 -16.29 -5.65 24.00
N ARG A 83 -15.83 -6.88 24.27
CA ARG A 83 -16.09 -8.05 23.42
C ARG A 83 -17.55 -8.48 23.41
N ARG A 84 -18.27 -8.31 24.52
CA ARG A 84 -19.67 -8.73 24.68
C ARG A 84 -20.67 -7.65 24.29
N GLU A 85 -20.41 -6.42 24.72
CA GLU A 85 -21.32 -5.28 24.65
C GLU A 85 -21.01 -4.35 23.47
N GLY A 86 -19.84 -4.50 22.83
CA GLY A 86 -19.43 -3.63 21.72
C GLY A 86 -18.97 -2.24 22.19
N LEU A 87 -19.03 -1.25 21.28
CA LEU A 87 -18.53 0.10 21.53
C LEU A 87 -19.63 1.07 21.99
N VAL A 88 -20.27 0.76 23.11
CA VAL A 88 -21.27 1.63 23.73
C VAL A 88 -20.60 2.89 24.30
N GLU A 89 -21.25 4.04 24.18
CA GLU A 89 -20.68 5.35 24.54
C GLU A 89 -20.09 5.42 25.97
N GLY A 90 -20.79 4.84 26.96
CA GLY A 90 -20.30 4.79 28.34
C GLY A 90 -19.01 3.96 28.49
N LEU A 91 -18.95 2.81 27.80
CA LEU A 91 -17.77 1.94 27.77
C LEU A 91 -16.59 2.60 27.05
N VAL A 92 -16.87 3.33 25.97
CA VAL A 92 -15.86 4.11 25.26
C VAL A 92 -15.26 5.17 26.18
N ALA A 93 -16.09 5.93 26.90
CA ALA A 93 -15.63 6.94 27.83
C ALA A 93 -14.83 6.35 29.00
N GLU A 94 -15.31 5.26 29.61
CA GLU A 94 -14.61 4.55 30.69
C GLU A 94 -13.24 4.02 30.22
N THR A 95 -13.19 3.44 29.02
CA THR A 95 -11.93 2.93 28.43
C THR A 95 -10.98 4.07 28.07
N PHE A 96 -11.47 5.18 27.52
CA PHE A 96 -10.65 6.36 27.23
C PHE A 96 -10.06 6.97 28.50
N ALA A 97 -10.81 7.03 29.60
CA ALA A 97 -10.30 7.47 30.88
C ALA A 97 -9.18 6.55 31.40
N LEU A 98 -9.33 5.24 31.26
CA LEU A 98 -8.29 4.27 31.61
C LEU A 98 -7.02 4.46 30.75
N ILE A 99 -7.17 4.63 29.44
CA ILE A 99 -6.04 4.84 28.52
C ILE A 99 -5.33 6.17 28.85
N ARG A 100 -6.08 7.23 29.15
CA ARG A 100 -5.54 8.53 29.58
C ARG A 100 -4.71 8.38 30.85
N GLU A 101 -5.21 7.62 31.83
CA GLU A 101 -4.50 7.36 33.07
C GLU A 101 -3.25 6.49 32.85
N ALA A 102 -3.35 5.46 32.01
CA ALA A 102 -2.20 4.64 31.61
C ALA A 102 -1.11 5.50 30.94
N ALA A 103 -1.49 6.44 30.07
CA ALA A 103 -0.56 7.36 29.42
C ALA A 103 0.16 8.29 30.42
N ARG A 104 -0.56 8.80 31.44
CA ARG A 104 0.07 9.60 32.51
C ARG A 104 1.13 8.82 33.26
N ARG A 105 0.87 7.54 33.57
CA ARG A 105 1.77 6.71 34.37
C ARG A 105 2.97 6.19 33.61
N THR A 106 2.79 5.88 32.32
CA THR A 106 3.81 5.24 31.49
C THR A 106 4.67 6.26 30.75
N VAL A 107 4.05 7.22 30.07
CA VAL A 107 4.75 8.19 29.21
C VAL A 107 4.72 9.61 29.78
N GLY A 108 4.18 9.80 30.98
CA GLY A 108 4.14 11.11 31.66
C GLY A 108 3.16 12.11 31.05
N MET A 109 2.27 11.67 30.15
CA MET A 109 1.39 12.55 29.38
C MET A 109 -0.07 12.11 29.51
N GLY A 110 -0.93 13.01 29.96
CA GLY A 110 -2.38 12.80 29.92
C GLY A 110 -3.00 13.49 28.72
N HIS A 111 -3.95 12.83 28.06
CA HIS A 111 -4.66 13.41 26.92
C HIS A 111 -5.38 14.71 27.30
N PHE A 112 -5.28 15.72 26.44
CA PHE A 112 -6.09 16.95 26.51
C PHE A 112 -7.49 16.73 25.95
N ASP A 113 -8.41 17.65 26.22
CA ASP A 113 -9.80 17.57 25.76
C ASP A 113 -9.89 17.50 24.22
N CYS A 114 -9.10 18.31 23.51
CA CYS A 114 -9.00 18.25 22.05
C CYS A 114 -8.56 16.85 21.57
N GLN A 115 -7.66 16.20 22.30
CA GLN A 115 -7.15 14.88 21.96
C GLN A 115 -8.20 13.78 22.20
N LEU A 116 -9.01 13.91 23.26
CA LEU A 116 -10.16 13.02 23.49
C LEU A 116 -11.21 13.14 22.37
N ILE A 117 -11.49 14.36 21.92
CA ILE A 117 -12.38 14.64 20.78
C ILE A 117 -11.79 14.03 19.49
N GLY A 118 -10.48 14.21 19.26
CA GLY A 118 -9.75 13.62 18.15
C GLY A 118 -9.81 12.08 18.14
N GLY A 119 -9.57 11.45 19.30
CA GLY A 119 -9.66 10.00 19.46
C GLY A 119 -11.06 9.46 19.17
N ALA A 120 -12.10 10.16 19.63
CA ALA A 120 -13.49 9.81 19.33
C ALA A 120 -13.84 9.99 17.84
N ALA A 121 -13.25 10.99 17.18
CA ALA A 121 -13.41 11.20 15.74
C ALA A 121 -12.77 10.05 14.94
N LEU A 122 -11.54 9.67 15.27
CA LEU A 122 -10.87 8.52 14.65
C LEU A 122 -11.67 7.24 14.87
N LEU A 123 -12.14 6.99 16.10
CA LEU A 123 -12.99 5.85 16.43
C LEU A 123 -14.28 5.82 15.61
N ARG A 124 -14.73 6.92 15.03
CA ARG A 124 -15.93 6.96 14.16
C ARG A 124 -15.63 6.85 12.68
N GLY A 125 -14.36 6.74 12.29
CA GLY A 125 -13.95 6.64 10.89
C GLY A 125 -13.87 8.00 10.20
N PHE A 126 -13.50 9.05 10.94
CA PHE A 126 -13.30 10.39 10.38
C PHE A 126 -11.84 10.65 10.02
N LEU A 127 -11.66 11.64 9.13
CA LEU A 127 -10.41 12.35 8.92
C LEU A 127 -10.38 13.54 9.88
N ALA A 128 -9.58 13.43 10.94
CA ALA A 128 -9.45 14.45 11.98
C ALA A 128 -8.34 15.45 11.62
N GLU A 129 -8.70 16.71 11.41
CA GLU A 129 -7.73 17.79 11.28
C GLU A 129 -7.30 18.27 12.66
N MET A 130 -6.03 18.09 12.98
CA MET A 130 -5.39 18.53 14.21
C MET A 130 -4.10 19.25 13.85
N ASP A 131 -3.98 20.51 14.27
CA ASP A 131 -2.81 21.33 14.00
C ASP A 131 -1.51 20.63 14.45
N THR A 132 -0.41 20.89 13.73
CA THR A 132 0.89 20.32 14.08
C THR A 132 1.29 20.72 15.50
N GLY A 133 1.67 19.72 16.31
CA GLY A 133 1.99 19.92 17.73
C GLY A 133 0.85 19.64 18.70
N GLU A 134 -0.38 19.39 18.24
CA GLU A 134 -1.52 18.98 19.10
C GLU A 134 -1.40 17.54 19.63
N GLY A 135 -0.33 16.81 19.29
CA GLY A 135 -0.04 15.47 19.83
C GLY A 135 -0.79 14.31 19.15
N LYS A 136 -0.87 14.33 17.81
CA LYS A 136 -1.51 13.28 16.97
C LYS A 136 -1.09 11.85 17.37
N THR A 137 0.21 11.62 17.60
CA THR A 137 0.75 10.32 18.04
C THR A 137 0.05 9.80 19.30
N LEU A 138 -0.12 10.64 20.32
CA LEU A 138 -0.79 10.26 21.56
C LEU A 138 -2.31 10.07 21.35
N VAL A 139 -2.92 10.82 20.44
CA VAL A 139 -4.35 10.70 20.10
C VAL A 139 -4.68 9.34 19.52
N ALA A 140 -3.83 8.78 18.66
CA ALA A 140 -4.07 7.47 18.03
C ALA A 140 -4.14 6.32 19.04
N THR A 141 -3.54 6.47 20.22
CA THR A 141 -3.55 5.42 21.26
C THR A 141 -4.94 5.16 21.81
N LEU A 142 -5.80 6.19 21.88
CA LEU A 142 -7.18 6.09 22.37
C LEU A 142 -8.01 5.08 21.55
N PRO A 143 -8.27 5.30 20.25
CA PRO A 143 -9.04 4.36 19.45
C PRO A 143 -8.28 3.05 19.23
N ALA A 144 -6.95 3.06 19.12
CA ALA A 144 -6.18 1.84 18.88
C ALA A 144 -6.28 0.87 20.07
N ALA A 145 -6.00 1.35 21.29
CA ALA A 145 -6.05 0.50 22.49
C ALA A 145 -7.47 0.00 22.77
N LEU A 146 -8.47 0.87 22.60
CA LEU A 146 -9.88 0.49 22.81
C LEU A 146 -10.32 -0.62 21.83
N VAL A 147 -10.01 -0.48 20.54
CA VAL A 147 -10.39 -1.48 19.52
C VAL A 147 -9.58 -2.78 19.71
N ALA A 148 -8.31 -2.67 20.08
CA ALA A 148 -7.46 -3.81 20.42
C ALA A 148 -7.97 -4.58 21.66
N LEU A 149 -8.43 -3.87 22.71
CA LEU A 149 -9.09 -4.50 23.86
C LEU A 149 -10.38 -5.23 23.45
N ALA A 150 -11.13 -4.71 22.49
CA ALA A 150 -12.26 -5.43 21.90
C ALA A 150 -11.86 -6.69 21.09
N GLY A 151 -10.56 -6.99 20.97
CA GLY A 151 -10.05 -8.17 20.27
C GLY A 151 -9.93 -7.99 18.76
N VAL A 152 -9.97 -6.75 18.28
CA VAL A 152 -9.88 -6.42 16.86
C VAL A 152 -8.48 -5.85 16.57
N PRO A 153 -7.73 -6.41 15.61
CA PRO A 153 -6.39 -5.92 15.31
C PRO A 153 -6.44 -4.51 14.71
N VAL A 154 -5.47 -3.68 15.08
CA VAL A 154 -5.37 -2.30 14.62
C VAL A 154 -4.02 -2.05 13.96
N HIS A 155 -4.05 -1.47 12.77
CA HIS A 155 -2.85 -0.98 12.10
C HIS A 155 -2.74 0.54 12.26
N ILE A 156 -1.64 1.02 12.82
CA ILE A 156 -1.28 2.43 12.83
C ILE A 156 -0.25 2.65 11.73
N ILE A 157 -0.59 3.52 10.77
CA ILE A 157 0.12 3.64 9.51
C ILE A 157 0.73 5.02 9.41
N SER A 158 2.05 5.09 9.27
CA SER A 158 2.81 6.33 9.09
C SER A 158 3.58 6.32 7.76
N VAL A 159 4.31 7.40 7.48
CA VAL A 159 5.00 7.63 6.20
C VAL A 159 6.40 7.00 6.19
N ASN A 160 7.12 7.02 7.31
CA ASN A 160 8.53 6.58 7.36
C ASN A 160 8.86 5.66 8.54
N ASP A 161 9.92 4.88 8.37
CA ASP A 161 10.33 3.81 9.30
C ASP A 161 10.78 4.35 10.66
N TYR A 162 11.41 5.53 10.70
CA TYR A 162 11.87 6.17 11.93
C TYR A 162 10.69 6.56 12.83
N LEU A 163 9.71 7.30 12.30
CA LEU A 163 8.52 7.69 13.04
C LEU A 163 7.72 6.48 13.50
N THR A 164 7.56 5.49 12.62
CA THR A 164 6.89 4.22 12.93
C THR A 164 7.55 3.51 14.10
N SER A 165 8.88 3.35 14.08
CA SER A 165 9.61 2.64 15.14
C SER A 165 9.60 3.40 16.47
N ARG A 166 9.85 4.71 16.42
CA ARG A 166 9.81 5.60 17.58
C ARG A 166 8.45 5.55 18.26
N ASP A 167 7.37 5.67 17.49
CA ASP A 167 6.02 5.73 18.04
C ASP A 167 5.58 4.35 18.57
N ALA A 168 5.99 3.26 17.92
CA ALA A 168 5.75 1.91 18.40
C ALA A 168 6.44 1.62 19.74
N GLU A 169 7.68 2.08 19.92
CA GLU A 169 8.42 1.93 21.17
C GLU A 169 7.81 2.81 22.27
N TRP A 170 7.62 4.09 21.98
CA TRP A 170 7.19 5.08 22.96
C TRP A 170 5.74 4.88 23.40
N MET A 171 4.79 4.81 22.46
CA MET A 171 3.38 4.54 22.79
C MET A 171 3.16 3.08 23.17
N GLY A 172 4.09 2.19 22.81
CA GLY A 172 4.16 0.78 23.19
C GLY A 172 3.95 0.53 24.68
N GLU A 173 4.50 1.41 25.53
CA GLU A 173 4.38 1.33 26.99
C GLU A 173 2.91 1.41 27.46
N ILE A 174 2.09 2.25 26.80
CA ILE A 174 0.67 2.42 27.12
C ILE A 174 -0.08 1.11 26.83
N TYR A 175 0.13 0.54 25.65
CA TYR A 175 -0.52 -0.71 25.26
C TYR A 175 -0.10 -1.88 26.15
N ARG A 176 1.20 -2.00 26.46
CA ARG A 176 1.72 -3.03 27.36
C ARG A 176 1.16 -2.91 28.78
N PHE A 177 1.01 -1.69 29.29
CA PHE A 177 0.35 -1.45 30.58
C PHE A 177 -1.09 -1.98 30.61
N LEU A 178 -1.82 -1.87 29.49
CA LEU A 178 -3.19 -2.37 29.33
C LEU A 178 -3.26 -3.87 29.03
N GLY A 179 -2.13 -4.58 28.97
CA GLY A 179 -2.06 -6.00 28.65
C GLY A 179 -2.23 -6.32 27.16
N LEU A 180 -1.96 -5.35 26.28
CA LEU A 180 -1.96 -5.51 24.83
C LEU A 180 -0.54 -5.73 24.30
N THR A 181 -0.46 -6.44 23.17
CA THR A 181 0.78 -6.66 22.43
C THR A 181 0.94 -5.64 21.31
N VAL A 182 2.19 -5.24 21.03
CA VAL A 182 2.53 -4.24 20.02
C VAL A 182 3.61 -4.76 19.09
N GLY A 183 3.36 -4.67 17.78
CA GLY A 183 4.32 -5.00 16.73
C GLY A 183 4.71 -3.76 15.94
N CYS A 184 5.86 -3.82 15.27
CA CYS A 184 6.34 -2.77 14.38
C CYS A 184 6.81 -3.42 13.06
N ILE A 185 6.44 -2.84 11.92
CA ILE A 185 6.85 -3.29 10.58
C ILE A 185 7.60 -2.16 9.91
N VAL A 186 8.88 -2.40 9.68
CA VAL A 186 9.82 -1.53 8.96
C VAL A 186 10.60 -2.38 7.95
N HIS A 187 11.30 -1.72 7.03
CA HIS A 187 11.90 -2.36 5.87
C HIS A 187 12.78 -3.58 6.22
N GLU A 188 13.63 -3.45 7.24
CA GLU A 188 14.65 -4.44 7.63
C GLU A 188 14.10 -5.74 8.24
N LYS A 189 12.80 -5.83 8.52
CA LYS A 189 12.24 -7.04 9.17
C LYS A 189 12.13 -8.23 8.24
N THR A 190 12.56 -9.39 8.74
CA THR A 190 12.41 -10.68 8.06
C THR A 190 10.94 -11.12 7.99
N VAL A 191 10.60 -12.06 7.11
CA VAL A 191 9.24 -12.61 6.96
C VAL A 191 8.70 -13.16 8.30
N ALA A 192 9.52 -13.86 9.07
CA ALA A 192 9.14 -14.39 10.38
C ALA A 192 8.82 -13.27 11.39
N GLN A 193 9.69 -12.26 11.48
CA GLN A 193 9.48 -11.11 12.37
C GLN A 193 8.24 -10.29 11.96
N ARG A 194 7.96 -10.19 10.67
CA ARG A 194 6.73 -9.53 10.17
C ARG A 194 5.49 -10.30 10.60
N ARG A 195 5.51 -11.63 10.49
CA ARG A 195 4.40 -12.49 10.93
C ARG A 195 4.13 -12.31 12.43
N GLU A 196 5.17 -12.31 13.27
CA GLU A 196 5.03 -12.04 14.71
C GLU A 196 4.43 -10.64 14.98
N ALA A 197 4.91 -9.61 14.30
CA ALA A 197 4.41 -8.25 14.48
C ALA A 197 2.95 -8.06 14.03
N TYR A 198 2.49 -8.78 12.99
CA TYR A 198 1.08 -8.78 12.59
C TYR A 198 0.17 -9.62 13.50
N LEU A 199 0.73 -10.50 14.33
CA LEU A 199 -0.04 -11.22 15.37
C LEU A 199 -0.36 -10.34 16.59
N CYS A 200 0.40 -9.26 16.80
CA CYS A 200 0.17 -8.30 17.88
C CYS A 200 -1.18 -7.58 17.76
N ASP A 201 -1.78 -7.22 18.90
CA ASP A 201 -3.08 -6.53 18.94
C ASP A 201 -3.04 -5.17 18.22
N VAL A 202 -1.91 -4.45 18.32
CA VAL A 202 -1.63 -3.21 17.58
C VAL A 202 -0.35 -3.38 16.79
N THR A 203 -0.39 -3.05 15.49
CA THR A 203 0.80 -3.08 14.63
C THR A 203 1.05 -1.69 14.05
N TYR A 204 2.22 -1.13 14.36
CA TYR A 204 2.74 0.05 13.69
C TYR A 204 3.42 -0.38 12.39
N CYS A 205 3.16 0.32 11.30
CA CYS A 205 3.76 0.01 10.00
C CYS A 205 3.85 1.25 9.12
N THR A 206 4.77 1.23 8.16
CA THR A 206 4.73 2.23 7.08
C THR A 206 3.72 1.85 6.02
N ASN A 207 3.15 2.87 5.37
CA ASN A 207 2.25 2.71 4.23
C ASN A 207 2.82 1.78 3.15
N LYS A 208 4.11 1.95 2.81
CA LYS A 208 4.80 1.16 1.80
C LYS A 208 4.87 -0.32 2.19
N GLU A 209 5.34 -0.61 3.39
CA GLU A 209 5.60 -1.99 3.82
C GLU A 209 4.31 -2.81 3.95
N ILE A 210 3.24 -2.23 4.48
CA ILE A 210 1.98 -2.95 4.61
C ILE A 210 1.32 -3.27 3.26
N VAL A 211 1.48 -2.40 2.26
CA VAL A 211 0.99 -2.68 0.90
C VAL A 211 1.84 -3.73 0.22
N PHE A 212 3.16 -3.71 0.40
CA PHE A 212 4.03 -4.76 -0.12
C PHE A 212 3.74 -6.11 0.52
N ASP A 213 3.54 -6.16 1.83
CA ASP A 213 3.18 -7.41 2.53
C ASP A 213 1.81 -7.93 2.05
N TYR A 214 0.86 -7.03 1.77
CA TYR A 214 -0.40 -7.41 1.12
C TYR A 214 -0.21 -7.98 -0.29
N LEU A 215 0.67 -7.38 -1.10
CA LEU A 215 0.99 -7.89 -2.43
C LEU A 215 1.72 -9.24 -2.36
N ARG A 216 2.65 -9.44 -1.41
CA ARG A 216 3.32 -10.72 -1.17
C ARG A 216 2.31 -11.80 -0.83
N ASP A 217 1.39 -11.53 0.09
CA ASP A 217 0.31 -12.47 0.42
C ASP A 217 -0.56 -12.80 -0.81
N ARG A 218 -0.83 -11.82 -1.67
CA ARG A 218 -1.58 -12.05 -2.92
C ARG A 218 -0.83 -12.96 -3.89
N ILE A 219 0.50 -12.78 -4.02
CA ILE A 219 1.35 -13.64 -4.84
C ILE A 219 1.36 -15.07 -4.28
N THR A 220 1.51 -15.22 -2.96
CA THR A 220 1.46 -16.53 -2.28
C THR A 220 0.13 -17.25 -2.49
N LEU A 221 -0.99 -16.51 -2.49
CA LEU A 221 -2.33 -17.09 -2.71
C LEU A 221 -2.65 -17.37 -4.19
N ALA A 222 -2.11 -16.59 -5.12
CA ALA A 222 -2.46 -16.62 -6.54
C ALA A 222 -3.99 -16.61 -6.76
N ASP A 223 -4.53 -17.46 -7.65
CA ASP A 223 -5.98 -17.57 -7.94
C ASP A 223 -6.76 -18.38 -6.89
N ARG A 224 -6.13 -18.81 -5.80
CA ARG A 224 -6.72 -19.78 -4.84
C ARG A 224 -7.05 -19.11 -3.51
N THR A 225 -8.16 -18.38 -3.48
CA THR A 225 -8.62 -17.63 -2.30
C THR A 225 -9.76 -18.30 -1.53
N ASP A 226 -10.10 -19.55 -1.81
CA ASP A 226 -11.19 -20.24 -1.08
C ASP A 226 -10.72 -20.58 0.36
N PRO A 227 -11.38 -20.03 1.40
CA PRO A 227 -11.01 -20.30 2.80
C PRO A 227 -10.98 -21.79 3.13
N LEU A 228 -11.94 -22.58 2.63
CA LEU A 228 -12.03 -24.02 2.95
C LEU A 228 -10.81 -24.79 2.44
N ARG A 229 -10.27 -24.39 1.28
CA ARG A 229 -9.04 -24.99 0.74
C ARG A 229 -7.82 -24.64 1.55
N LEU A 230 -7.71 -23.39 2.03
CA LEU A 230 -6.58 -22.99 2.88
C LEU A 230 -6.64 -23.71 4.25
N TYR A 231 -7.84 -23.91 4.81
CA TYR A 231 -8.04 -24.73 6.00
C TYR A 231 -7.59 -26.18 5.77
N ALA A 232 -8.02 -26.80 4.67
CA ALA A 232 -7.62 -28.17 4.33
C ALA A 232 -6.10 -28.28 4.11
N GLU A 233 -5.49 -27.34 3.39
CA GLU A 233 -4.04 -27.34 3.13
C GLU A 233 -3.24 -27.28 4.44
N CYS A 234 -3.67 -26.46 5.41
CA CYS A 234 -3.00 -26.36 6.72
C CYS A 234 -3.01 -27.68 7.50
N ILE A 235 -4.06 -28.51 7.34
CA ILE A 235 -4.18 -29.81 8.03
C ILE A 235 -3.23 -30.84 7.40
N TYR A 236 -3.15 -30.89 6.07
CA TYR A 236 -2.35 -31.89 5.37
C TYR A 236 -0.89 -31.47 5.12
N LYS A 237 -0.60 -30.16 5.12
CA LYS A 237 0.74 -29.56 4.94
C LYS A 237 0.91 -28.37 5.90
N PRO A 238 1.45 -28.60 7.10
CA PRO A 238 1.68 -27.55 8.09
C PRO A 238 2.60 -26.42 7.61
N GLU A 239 3.57 -26.74 6.74
CA GLU A 239 4.47 -25.79 6.08
C GLU A 239 3.94 -25.30 4.71
N GLY A 240 2.63 -25.44 4.48
CA GLY A 240 1.97 -25.00 3.27
C GLY A 240 1.91 -23.48 3.11
N ARG A 241 1.17 -23.00 2.12
CA ARG A 241 1.10 -21.56 1.76
C ARG A 241 0.62 -20.67 2.90
N SER A 242 -0.21 -21.20 3.80
CA SER A 242 -0.68 -20.51 5.00
C SER A 242 0.46 -20.09 5.94
N HIS A 243 1.59 -20.80 5.92
CA HIS A 243 2.80 -20.41 6.67
C HIS A 243 3.50 -19.19 6.05
N GLY A 244 3.33 -18.96 4.74
CA GLY A 244 3.87 -17.79 4.04
C GLY A 244 2.98 -16.53 4.14
N LEU A 245 1.78 -16.61 4.72
CA LEU A 245 0.87 -15.46 4.85
C LEU A 245 1.25 -14.58 6.04
N LEU A 246 1.22 -13.27 5.83
CA LEU A 246 1.59 -12.25 6.80
C LEU A 246 0.37 -11.59 7.45
N LEU A 247 -0.61 -11.19 6.64
CA LEU A 247 -1.78 -10.44 7.11
C LEU A 247 -2.98 -11.35 7.42
N ARG A 248 -3.56 -11.13 8.61
CA ARG A 248 -4.76 -11.83 9.13
C ARG A 248 -6.08 -11.11 8.85
N GLY A 249 -6.10 -10.22 7.86
CA GLY A 249 -7.23 -9.36 7.52
C GLY A 249 -6.91 -7.87 7.63
N LEU A 250 -7.81 -7.04 7.12
CA LEU A 250 -7.71 -5.59 7.11
C LEU A 250 -8.88 -5.00 7.92
N HIS A 251 -8.77 -5.01 9.25
CA HIS A 251 -9.85 -4.60 10.15
C HIS A 251 -9.91 -3.09 10.32
N TYR A 252 -9.03 -2.52 11.15
CA TYR A 252 -9.01 -1.10 11.44
C TYR A 252 -7.64 -0.49 11.14
N ALA A 253 -7.63 0.56 10.32
CA ALA A 253 -6.45 1.38 10.08
C ALA A 253 -6.65 2.80 10.58
N ILE A 254 -5.64 3.30 11.28
CA ILE A 254 -5.47 4.71 11.64
C ILE A 254 -4.25 5.21 10.86
N VAL A 255 -4.49 6.13 9.93
CA VAL A 255 -3.43 6.72 9.10
C VAL A 255 -3.00 8.05 9.70
N ASP A 256 -1.75 8.12 10.15
CA ASP A 256 -1.10 9.37 10.52
C ASP A 256 -0.56 10.08 9.26
N GLU A 257 -0.53 11.41 9.31
CA GLU A 257 -0.31 12.28 8.14
C GLU A 257 -1.05 11.78 6.90
N ALA A 258 -2.36 11.64 7.07
CA ALA A 258 -3.25 11.01 6.10
C ALA A 258 -3.29 11.71 4.73
N ASP A 259 -3.01 13.00 4.65
CA ASP A 259 -2.82 13.71 3.38
C ASP A 259 -1.59 13.19 2.63
N SER A 260 -0.45 13.08 3.31
CA SER A 260 0.77 12.53 2.72
C SER A 260 0.54 11.09 2.23
N VAL A 261 -0.06 10.23 3.05
CA VAL A 261 -0.24 8.79 2.73
C VAL A 261 -1.36 8.53 1.72
N LEU A 262 -2.52 9.18 1.87
CA LEU A 262 -3.73 8.87 1.07
C LEU A 262 -3.86 9.73 -0.18
N VAL A 263 -3.07 10.80 -0.32
CA VAL A 263 -3.11 11.70 -1.48
C VAL A 263 -1.76 11.73 -2.19
N ASP A 264 -0.70 12.18 -1.52
CA ASP A 264 0.58 12.42 -2.19
C ASP A 264 1.28 11.12 -2.62
N GLU A 265 1.45 10.18 -1.69
CA GLU A 265 2.00 8.85 -1.96
C GLU A 265 1.07 8.01 -2.85
N ALA A 266 -0.22 8.34 -2.89
CA ALA A 266 -1.22 7.59 -3.63
C ALA A 266 -1.15 7.81 -5.16
N ARG A 267 -0.34 8.75 -5.64
CA ARG A 267 -0.22 9.08 -7.08
C ARG A 267 0.38 7.95 -7.91
N THR A 268 1.31 7.18 -7.35
CA THR A 268 1.98 6.07 -8.03
C THR A 268 1.55 4.72 -7.44
N PRO A 269 1.15 3.74 -8.27
CA PRO A 269 0.84 2.41 -7.78
C PRO A 269 2.12 1.70 -7.29
N LEU A 270 1.98 0.83 -6.30
CA LEU A 270 3.06 -0.05 -5.88
C LEU A 270 3.08 -1.32 -6.73
N ILE A 271 4.27 -1.72 -7.13
CA ILE A 271 4.55 -2.80 -8.08
C ILE A 271 5.60 -3.73 -7.47
N ILE A 272 5.33 -5.03 -7.45
CA ILE A 272 6.35 -6.06 -7.24
C ILE A 272 6.74 -6.59 -8.61
N SER A 273 8.00 -6.36 -8.98
CA SER A 273 8.61 -6.93 -10.17
C SER A 273 9.48 -8.12 -9.78
N LYS A 274 9.46 -9.16 -10.61
CA LYS A 274 10.39 -10.27 -10.52
C LYS A 274 11.32 -10.18 -11.71
N THR A 275 12.61 -10.30 -11.44
CA THR A 275 13.62 -10.43 -12.48
C THR A 275 13.80 -11.92 -12.70
N GLU A 276 13.36 -12.43 -13.83
CA GLU A 276 13.66 -13.81 -14.24
C GLU A 276 14.79 -13.72 -15.26
N ALA A 277 15.96 -14.21 -14.85
CA ALA A 277 17.01 -14.61 -15.78
C ALA A 277 16.85 -16.13 -15.94
N SER A 278 16.27 -16.55 -17.06
CA SER A 278 16.18 -17.96 -17.39
C SER A 278 17.31 -18.29 -18.37
N GLU A 279 18.14 -19.28 -18.04
CA GLU A 279 19.13 -19.82 -18.99
C GLU A 279 18.46 -20.22 -20.31
N GLU A 280 17.21 -20.70 -20.26
CA GLU A 280 16.42 -21.03 -21.45
C GLU A 280 16.09 -19.80 -22.31
N GLU A 281 15.87 -18.63 -21.70
CA GLU A 281 15.63 -17.38 -22.42
C GLU A 281 16.90 -16.85 -23.06
N GLU A 282 18.05 -16.97 -22.39
CA GLU A 282 19.34 -16.61 -22.98
C GLU A 282 19.69 -17.50 -24.17
N ILE A 283 19.46 -18.81 -24.05
CA ILE A 283 19.67 -19.78 -25.15
C ILE A 283 18.71 -19.46 -26.30
N ALA A 284 17.43 -19.18 -26.00
CA ALA A 284 16.45 -18.84 -27.01
C ALA A 284 16.78 -17.51 -27.72
N ALA A 285 17.29 -16.50 -27.01
CA ALA A 285 17.73 -15.23 -27.59
C ALA A 285 18.90 -15.44 -28.57
N ARG A 286 19.92 -16.23 -28.18
CA ARG A 286 21.04 -16.60 -29.07
C ARG A 286 20.55 -17.34 -30.32
N GLN A 287 19.74 -18.37 -30.14
CA GLN A 287 19.14 -19.15 -31.23
C GLN A 287 18.29 -18.29 -32.18
N ALA A 288 17.55 -17.31 -31.65
CA ALA A 288 16.72 -16.42 -32.45
C ALA A 288 17.56 -15.49 -33.33
N LEU A 289 18.65 -14.95 -32.80
CA LEU A 289 19.60 -14.14 -33.58
C LEU A 289 20.27 -14.97 -34.68
N ASP A 290 20.69 -16.21 -34.36
CA ASP A 290 21.30 -17.12 -35.34
C ASP A 290 20.33 -17.47 -36.48
N ILE A 291 19.06 -17.75 -36.18
CA ILE A 291 18.04 -17.97 -37.22
C ILE A 291 17.85 -16.69 -38.03
N ALA A 292 17.69 -15.54 -37.38
CA ALA A 292 17.43 -14.27 -38.04
C ALA A 292 18.56 -13.91 -39.03
N HIS A 293 19.83 -14.18 -38.70
CA HIS A 293 20.97 -14.03 -39.62
C HIS A 293 20.88 -14.92 -40.87
N ASN A 294 20.23 -16.08 -40.78
CA ASN A 294 20.06 -17.02 -41.89
C ASN A 294 18.82 -16.73 -42.76
N LEU A 295 18.00 -15.75 -42.39
CA LEU A 295 16.85 -15.31 -43.18
C LEU A 295 17.26 -14.24 -44.21
N LYS A 296 16.51 -14.17 -45.32
CA LYS A 296 16.83 -13.29 -46.45
C LYS A 296 15.67 -12.34 -46.68
N GLU A 297 15.98 -11.05 -46.76
CA GLU A 297 15.01 -10.02 -47.11
C GLU A 297 14.44 -10.28 -48.52
N GLY A 298 13.16 -9.96 -48.72
CA GLY A 298 12.42 -10.18 -49.96
C GLY A 298 11.90 -11.61 -50.15
N THR A 299 12.57 -12.62 -49.57
CA THR A 299 12.13 -14.02 -49.63
C THR A 299 11.46 -14.46 -48.33
N HIS A 300 12.16 -14.33 -47.20
CA HIS A 300 11.75 -14.86 -45.90
C HIS A 300 11.08 -13.79 -45.01
N TYR A 301 11.45 -12.52 -45.17
CA TYR A 301 10.79 -11.40 -44.50
C TYR A 301 10.82 -10.16 -45.39
N ARG A 302 9.99 -9.16 -45.06
CA ARG A 302 9.98 -7.84 -45.69
C ARG A 302 9.95 -6.77 -44.61
N ILE A 303 10.54 -5.62 -44.91
CA ILE A 303 10.46 -4.42 -44.09
C ILE A 303 9.41 -3.52 -44.73
N GLU A 304 8.33 -3.28 -44.00
CA GLU A 304 7.25 -2.39 -44.41
C GLU A 304 7.44 -1.02 -43.73
N TYR A 305 7.18 0.04 -44.50
CA TYR A 305 7.23 1.42 -44.03
C TYR A 305 5.80 1.90 -43.84
N GLU A 306 5.41 2.17 -42.60
CA GLU A 306 4.13 2.82 -42.34
C GLU A 306 4.28 4.31 -42.68
N ALA A 307 3.51 4.75 -43.69
CA ALA A 307 3.63 6.07 -44.29
C ALA A 307 3.28 7.24 -43.35
N ASP A 308 2.56 6.97 -42.26
CA ASP A 308 2.04 8.00 -41.35
C ASP A 308 3.00 8.33 -40.19
N ASP A 309 3.75 7.34 -39.66
CA ASP A 309 4.56 7.50 -38.45
C ASP A 309 6.07 7.28 -38.66
N GLY A 310 6.50 6.88 -39.87
CA GLY A 310 7.91 6.57 -40.16
C GLY A 310 8.44 5.30 -39.47
N LEU A 311 7.55 4.53 -38.85
CA LEU A 311 7.87 3.27 -38.17
C LEU A 311 8.17 2.17 -39.20
N ARG A 312 9.27 1.45 -38.96
CA ARG A 312 9.68 0.28 -39.75
C ARG A 312 9.14 -0.98 -39.09
N THR A 313 8.28 -1.71 -39.79
CA THR A 313 7.71 -2.96 -39.27
C THR A 313 8.23 -4.15 -40.06
N ILE A 314 8.59 -5.23 -39.37
CA ILE A 314 9.06 -6.46 -40.01
C ILE A 314 7.92 -7.45 -40.13
N VAL A 315 7.63 -7.86 -41.37
CA VAL A 315 6.61 -8.87 -41.70
C VAL A 315 7.29 -10.13 -42.19
N VAL A 316 7.02 -11.25 -41.52
CA VAL A 316 7.53 -12.58 -41.92
C VAL A 316 6.62 -13.16 -43.00
N THR A 317 7.21 -13.63 -44.11
CA THR A 317 6.46 -14.23 -45.22
C THR A 317 6.10 -15.68 -44.94
N ASP A 318 5.19 -16.29 -45.71
CA ASP A 318 4.88 -17.73 -45.58
C ASP A 318 6.11 -18.62 -45.81
N SER A 319 6.99 -18.22 -46.75
CA SER A 319 8.27 -18.89 -46.98
C SER A 319 9.19 -18.77 -45.76
N GLY A 320 9.22 -17.59 -45.11
CA GLY A 320 9.92 -17.38 -43.86
C GLY A 320 9.39 -18.25 -42.72
N ARG A 321 8.06 -18.31 -42.55
CA ARG A 321 7.41 -19.18 -41.55
C ARG A 321 7.80 -20.65 -41.73
N ALA A 322 7.76 -21.15 -42.97
CA ALA A 322 8.18 -22.53 -43.27
C ALA A 322 9.67 -22.78 -42.98
N ARG A 323 10.54 -21.80 -43.28
CA ARG A 323 11.97 -21.88 -43.01
C ARG A 323 12.27 -21.88 -41.51
N ILE A 324 11.62 -20.99 -40.75
CA ILE A 324 11.73 -20.89 -39.29
C ILE A 324 11.31 -22.22 -38.68
N ALA A 325 10.13 -22.74 -39.03
CA ALA A 325 9.62 -24.00 -38.49
C ALA A 325 10.64 -25.14 -38.66
N LYS A 326 11.25 -25.27 -39.84
CA LYS A 326 12.28 -26.28 -40.13
C LYS A 326 13.57 -26.09 -39.32
N MET A 327 14.01 -24.86 -39.10
CA MET A 327 15.22 -24.58 -38.31
C MET A 327 15.00 -24.80 -36.82
N THR A 328 13.76 -24.68 -36.35
CA THR A 328 13.39 -24.77 -34.93
C THR A 328 12.90 -26.15 -34.49
N GLU A 329 12.83 -27.12 -35.40
CA GLU A 329 12.22 -28.44 -35.18
C GLU A 329 12.91 -29.25 -34.06
N LEU A 330 14.22 -29.08 -33.91
CA LEU A 330 15.05 -29.74 -32.88
C LEU A 330 15.27 -28.90 -31.63
N PHE A 331 14.67 -27.71 -31.55
CA PHE A 331 14.87 -26.80 -30.43
C PHE A 331 13.98 -27.11 -29.23
N GLY A 332 14.34 -26.55 -28.07
CA GLY A 332 13.70 -26.80 -26.79
C GLY A 332 12.25 -26.29 -26.69
N VAL A 333 11.67 -26.39 -25.49
CA VAL A 333 10.26 -26.09 -25.21
C VAL A 333 9.83 -24.69 -25.66
N MET A 334 10.75 -23.72 -25.62
CA MET A 334 10.55 -22.33 -26.04
C MET A 334 10.12 -22.19 -27.52
N TRP A 335 10.44 -23.17 -28.36
CA TRP A 335 10.21 -23.14 -29.80
C TRP A 335 9.01 -23.98 -30.25
N ARG A 336 8.19 -24.53 -29.35
CA ARG A 336 7.06 -25.39 -29.75
C ARG A 336 5.86 -24.67 -30.37
N SER A 337 5.66 -23.39 -30.03
CA SER A 337 4.52 -22.60 -30.49
C SER A 337 4.91 -21.77 -31.71
N SER A 338 4.24 -21.99 -32.85
CA SER A 338 4.49 -21.22 -34.08
C SER A 338 4.32 -19.70 -33.90
N VAL A 339 3.33 -19.29 -33.09
CA VAL A 339 3.12 -17.87 -32.74
C VAL A 339 4.33 -17.29 -32.00
N ARG A 340 4.87 -18.04 -31.04
CA ARG A 340 6.04 -17.63 -30.26
C ARG A 340 7.32 -17.64 -31.10
N GLN A 341 7.49 -18.63 -31.97
CA GLN A 341 8.61 -18.70 -32.93
C GLN A 341 8.64 -17.44 -33.78
N GLU A 342 7.51 -17.10 -34.41
CA GLU A 342 7.40 -15.93 -35.27
C GLU A 342 7.64 -14.62 -34.51
N GLU A 343 7.10 -14.51 -33.28
CA GLU A 343 7.33 -13.35 -32.43
C GLU A 343 8.80 -13.14 -32.05
N LEU A 344 9.49 -14.22 -31.62
CA LEU A 344 10.91 -14.17 -31.25
C LEU A 344 11.80 -13.83 -32.46
N ILE A 345 11.55 -14.46 -33.61
CA ILE A 345 12.31 -14.19 -34.83
C ILE A 345 12.06 -12.78 -35.35
N ARG A 346 10.81 -12.30 -35.30
CA ARG A 346 10.50 -10.92 -35.66
C ARG A 346 11.27 -9.93 -34.78
N LYS A 347 11.30 -10.15 -33.46
CA LYS A 347 12.08 -9.32 -32.52
C LYS A 347 13.59 -9.41 -32.78
N ALA A 348 14.12 -10.60 -33.08
CA ALA A 348 15.52 -10.79 -33.43
C ALA A 348 15.89 -10.04 -34.73
N LEU A 349 15.04 -10.12 -35.76
CA LEU A 349 15.19 -9.32 -36.98
C LEU A 349 15.12 -7.83 -36.68
N MET A 350 14.24 -7.37 -35.78
CA MET A 350 14.21 -5.97 -35.36
C MET A 350 15.52 -5.56 -34.69
N ALA A 351 16.00 -6.34 -33.72
CA ALA A 351 17.27 -6.07 -33.03
C ALA A 351 18.47 -6.02 -34.00
N LEU A 352 18.48 -6.87 -35.04
CA LEU A 352 19.54 -6.90 -36.04
C LEU A 352 19.46 -5.74 -37.04
N LEU A 353 18.26 -5.42 -37.55
CA LEU A 353 18.08 -4.55 -38.72
C LEU A 353 17.62 -3.13 -38.40
N LEU A 354 16.91 -2.94 -37.28
CA LEU A 354 16.30 -1.65 -36.91
C LEU A 354 17.00 -0.97 -35.73
N PHE A 355 17.73 -1.72 -34.91
CA PHE A 355 18.47 -1.19 -33.76
C PHE A 355 19.98 -1.23 -34.02
N CYS A 356 20.51 -0.08 -34.38
CA CYS A 356 21.92 0.17 -34.64
C CYS A 356 22.59 0.78 -33.40
N ARG A 357 23.82 0.32 -33.17
CA ARG A 357 24.71 0.90 -32.18
C ARG A 357 25.06 2.34 -32.59
N ASP A 358 25.17 3.21 -31.61
CA ASP A 358 25.44 4.65 -31.73
C ASP A 358 24.32 5.48 -32.39
N GLU A 359 23.17 4.85 -32.70
CA GLU A 359 21.94 5.53 -33.11
C GLU A 359 20.84 5.36 -32.04
N GLN A 360 20.31 4.14 -31.88
CA GLN A 360 19.22 3.88 -30.92
C GLN A 360 19.76 3.51 -29.53
N TYR A 361 21.03 3.12 -29.43
CA TYR A 361 21.64 2.71 -28.17
C TYR A 361 23.16 2.78 -28.19
N LEU A 362 23.76 2.75 -27.00
CA LEU A 362 25.21 2.65 -26.83
C LEU A 362 25.55 1.50 -25.88
N VAL A 363 26.77 0.98 -26.00
CA VAL A 363 27.31 -0.04 -25.10
C VAL A 363 28.35 0.61 -24.19
N ARG A 364 28.09 0.65 -22.88
CA ARG A 364 28.98 1.24 -21.88
C ARG A 364 29.00 0.39 -20.62
N ASP A 365 30.18 0.16 -20.07
CA ASP A 365 30.42 -0.69 -18.89
C ASP A 365 29.83 -2.10 -19.04
N GLY A 366 29.89 -2.66 -20.27
CA GLY A 366 29.33 -3.97 -20.60
C GLY A 366 27.80 -4.03 -20.61
N LYS A 367 27.10 -2.88 -20.65
CA LYS A 367 25.64 -2.77 -20.67
C LYS A 367 25.13 -1.94 -21.84
N VAL A 368 23.97 -2.33 -22.36
CA VAL A 368 23.25 -1.57 -23.38
C VAL A 368 22.47 -0.44 -22.71
N GLN A 369 22.63 0.80 -23.19
CA GLN A 369 21.92 1.98 -22.70
C GLN A 369 21.16 2.63 -23.85
N ILE A 370 19.87 2.91 -23.64
CA ILE A 370 18.98 3.48 -24.66
C ILE A 370 19.34 4.94 -24.91
N ILE A 371 19.32 5.37 -26.17
CA ILE A 371 19.41 6.79 -26.54
C ILE A 371 17.99 7.26 -26.88
N ASP A 372 17.57 8.39 -26.31
CA ASP A 372 16.31 9.04 -26.66
C ASP A 372 16.43 9.65 -28.07
N GLU A 373 15.60 9.17 -29.01
CA GLU A 373 15.61 9.61 -30.41
C GLU A 373 15.31 11.11 -30.58
N PHE A 374 14.57 11.72 -29.64
CA PHE A 374 14.23 13.14 -29.73
C PHE A 374 15.27 14.05 -29.08
N THR A 375 15.94 13.58 -28.03
CA THR A 375 16.82 14.44 -27.21
C THR A 375 18.29 14.04 -27.26
N GLY A 376 18.63 12.88 -27.83
CA GLY A 376 19.98 12.31 -27.84
C GLY A 376 20.50 11.93 -26.44
N ARG A 377 19.65 11.98 -25.41
CA ARG A 377 20.05 11.69 -24.03
C ARG A 377 20.13 10.19 -23.79
N VAL A 378 21.14 9.79 -23.04
CA VAL A 378 21.33 8.41 -22.60
C VAL A 378 20.38 8.10 -21.43
N MET A 379 19.66 6.99 -21.54
CA MET A 379 18.66 6.53 -20.59
C MET A 379 19.05 5.15 -20.03
N PRO A 380 19.99 5.09 -19.06
CA PRO A 380 20.53 3.83 -18.54
C PRO A 380 19.52 3.00 -17.74
N ASP A 381 18.49 3.63 -17.19
CA ASP A 381 17.46 2.96 -16.36
C ASP A 381 16.27 2.44 -17.17
N ARG A 382 16.30 2.55 -18.50
CA ARG A 382 15.24 2.07 -19.39
C ARG A 382 15.70 0.82 -20.14
N SER A 383 14.74 -0.06 -20.40
CA SER A 383 14.92 -1.26 -21.21
C SER A 383 13.74 -1.37 -22.18
N TRP A 384 13.96 -1.88 -23.39
CA TRP A 384 12.86 -2.19 -24.30
C TRP A 384 12.07 -3.41 -23.79
N GLU A 385 10.76 -3.39 -24.04
CA GLU A 385 9.84 -4.41 -23.56
C GLU A 385 9.92 -5.72 -24.37
N GLY A 386 9.38 -6.79 -23.80
CA GLY A 386 9.12 -8.05 -24.51
C GLY A 386 10.36 -8.82 -24.96
N GLY A 387 11.51 -8.66 -24.30
CA GLY A 387 12.73 -9.41 -24.62
C GLY A 387 13.63 -8.75 -25.67
N LEU A 388 13.23 -7.60 -26.22
CA LEU A 388 14.02 -6.90 -27.24
C LEU A 388 15.35 -6.38 -26.70
N HIS A 389 15.36 -5.90 -25.45
CA HIS A 389 16.60 -5.44 -24.81
C HIS A 389 17.61 -6.57 -24.65
N GLN A 390 17.14 -7.74 -24.22
CA GLN A 390 17.96 -8.95 -24.07
C GLN A 390 18.53 -9.43 -25.40
N LEU A 391 17.77 -9.31 -26.50
CA LEU A 391 18.25 -9.60 -27.85
C LEU A 391 19.36 -8.63 -28.28
N ILE A 392 19.27 -7.35 -27.93
CA ILE A 392 20.32 -6.36 -28.22
C ILE A 392 21.56 -6.60 -27.34
N GLU A 393 21.38 -6.91 -26.06
CA GLU A 393 22.48 -7.32 -25.15
C GLU A 393 23.19 -8.56 -25.71
N THR A 394 22.44 -9.56 -26.18
CA THR A 394 22.99 -10.78 -26.80
C THR A 394 23.72 -10.47 -28.11
N LYS A 395 23.15 -9.62 -28.96
CA LYS A 395 23.75 -9.15 -30.22
C LYS A 395 25.12 -8.51 -29.98
N GLU A 396 25.24 -7.71 -28.92
CA GLU A 396 26.47 -6.98 -28.59
C GLU A 396 27.41 -7.74 -27.64
N GLY A 397 27.07 -8.98 -27.25
CA GLY A 397 27.88 -9.80 -26.35
C GLY A 397 27.95 -9.27 -24.91
N CYS A 398 26.95 -8.50 -24.48
CA CYS A 398 26.80 -8.02 -23.11
C CYS A 398 26.21 -9.10 -22.19
N GLU A 399 26.36 -8.94 -20.88
CA GLU A 399 25.66 -9.78 -19.90
C GLU A 399 24.14 -9.52 -20.02
N ILE A 400 23.36 -10.59 -20.17
CA ILE A 400 21.92 -10.48 -20.41
C ILE A 400 21.23 -10.07 -19.10
N THR A 401 20.62 -8.90 -19.11
CA THR A 401 19.85 -8.43 -17.96
C THR A 401 18.52 -9.17 -17.93
N GLY A 402 18.22 -9.89 -16.85
CA GLY A 402 16.95 -10.61 -16.71
C GLY A 402 15.73 -9.71 -16.94
N GLN A 403 14.66 -10.26 -17.52
CA GLN A 403 13.46 -9.48 -17.80
C GLN A 403 12.76 -9.09 -16.50
N ARG A 404 12.46 -7.80 -16.33
CA ARG A 404 11.65 -7.29 -15.22
C ARG A 404 10.17 -7.45 -15.55
N GLY A 405 9.59 -8.57 -15.14
CA GLY A 405 8.13 -8.80 -15.24
C GLY A 405 7.39 -8.22 -14.03
N THR A 406 6.29 -7.50 -14.25
CA THR A 406 5.39 -7.10 -13.16
C THR A 406 4.60 -8.32 -12.67
N VAL A 407 4.83 -8.77 -11.44
CA VAL A 407 4.11 -9.90 -10.84
C VAL A 407 2.80 -9.45 -10.21
N ALA A 408 2.83 -8.35 -9.47
CA ALA A 408 1.65 -7.83 -8.80
C ALA A 408 1.69 -6.31 -8.72
N ARG A 409 0.52 -5.66 -8.81
CA ARG A 409 0.37 -4.22 -8.67
C ARG A 409 -0.91 -3.85 -7.93
N ILE A 410 -0.86 -2.83 -7.09
CA ILE A 410 -2.05 -2.23 -6.47
C ILE A 410 -1.79 -0.74 -6.20
N SER A 411 -2.82 0.09 -6.33
CA SER A 411 -2.73 1.49 -5.89
C SER A 411 -3.05 1.61 -4.41
N TYR A 412 -2.50 2.64 -3.74
CA TYR A 412 -2.83 2.92 -2.35
C TYR A 412 -4.32 3.16 -2.14
N GLN A 413 -4.99 3.87 -3.06
CA GLN A 413 -6.43 4.09 -3.01
C GLN A 413 -7.20 2.76 -2.93
N ARG A 414 -6.83 1.80 -3.78
CA ARG A 414 -7.48 0.49 -3.83
C ARG A 414 -7.17 -0.33 -2.59
N PHE A 415 -5.94 -0.29 -2.10
CA PHE A 415 -5.54 -1.00 -0.90
C PHE A 415 -6.28 -0.49 0.34
N PHE A 416 -6.22 0.81 0.65
CA PHE A 416 -6.80 1.34 1.90
C PHE A 416 -8.34 1.23 1.95
N ARG A 417 -9.02 1.24 0.80
CA ARG A 417 -10.48 0.99 0.72
C ARG A 417 -10.89 -0.41 1.16
N LYS A 418 -9.95 -1.35 1.25
CA LYS A 418 -10.19 -2.73 1.70
C LYS A 418 -10.28 -2.87 3.23
N TYR A 419 -9.85 -1.87 4.00
CA TYR A 419 -10.03 -1.92 5.45
C TYR A 419 -11.52 -1.89 5.83
N LEU A 420 -11.92 -2.74 6.78
CA LEU A 420 -13.28 -2.74 7.35
C LEU A 420 -13.62 -1.39 7.98
N LYS A 421 -12.61 -0.68 8.49
CA LYS A 421 -12.68 0.70 8.93
C LYS A 421 -11.36 1.40 8.69
N LEU A 422 -11.46 2.62 8.19
CA LEU A 422 -10.33 3.50 7.97
C LEU A 422 -10.64 4.81 8.70
N SER A 423 -9.63 5.39 9.31
CA SER A 423 -9.64 6.75 9.85
C SER A 423 -8.26 7.35 9.65
N GLY A 424 -8.15 8.67 9.74
CA GLY A 424 -6.84 9.29 9.67
C GLY A 424 -6.80 10.64 10.36
N MET A 425 -5.59 11.14 10.57
CA MET A 425 -5.33 12.45 11.15
C MET A 425 -4.25 13.16 10.35
N THR A 426 -4.34 14.49 10.27
CA THR A 426 -3.36 15.34 9.59
C THR A 426 -3.55 16.80 10.03
N GLY A 427 -2.56 17.65 9.76
CA GLY A 427 -2.65 19.10 10.02
C GLY A 427 -3.36 19.88 8.91
N THR A 428 -3.52 19.26 7.74
CA THR A 428 -3.84 19.95 6.47
C THR A 428 -5.00 19.28 5.72
N ALA A 429 -5.95 18.71 6.46
CA ALA A 429 -7.04 17.94 5.88
C ALA A 429 -8.08 18.77 5.10
N LYS A 430 -8.21 20.08 5.36
CA LYS A 430 -9.24 20.94 4.73
C LYS A 430 -9.11 20.99 3.21
N GLU A 431 -7.88 20.97 2.70
CA GLU A 431 -7.57 21.05 1.27
C GLU A 431 -7.92 19.74 0.55
N VAL A 432 -7.57 18.61 1.17
CA VAL A 432 -7.75 17.26 0.60
C VAL A 432 -9.13 16.62 0.89
N ARG A 433 -9.99 17.28 1.69
CA ARG A 433 -11.26 16.70 2.19
C ARG A 433 -12.18 16.14 1.10
N ARG A 434 -12.22 16.77 -0.09
CA ARG A 434 -13.10 16.35 -1.20
C ARG A 434 -12.61 15.05 -1.81
N GLU A 435 -11.31 14.99 -2.12
CA GLU A 435 -10.67 13.82 -2.68
C GLU A 435 -10.76 12.63 -1.72
N VAL A 436 -10.44 12.87 -0.44
CA VAL A 436 -10.47 11.81 0.57
C VAL A 436 -11.89 11.26 0.78
N TRP A 437 -12.93 12.10 0.72
CA TRP A 437 -14.32 11.64 0.74
C TRP A 437 -14.70 10.85 -0.51
N ALA A 438 -14.34 11.34 -1.70
CA ALA A 438 -14.70 10.72 -2.96
C ALA A 438 -14.12 9.29 -3.08
N ILE A 439 -12.85 9.14 -2.68
CA ILE A 439 -12.09 7.89 -2.81
C ILE A 439 -12.34 6.96 -1.62
N TYR A 440 -12.16 7.44 -0.39
CA TYR A 440 -12.15 6.62 0.81
C TYR A 440 -13.46 6.68 1.62
N GLY A 441 -14.29 7.69 1.39
CA GLY A 441 -15.54 7.90 2.14
C GLY A 441 -15.33 8.38 3.57
N LEU A 442 -14.18 8.98 3.88
CA LEU A 442 -13.90 9.54 5.20
C LEU A 442 -14.51 10.94 5.32
N SER A 443 -15.32 11.15 6.34
CA SER A 443 -15.84 12.48 6.67
C SER A 443 -14.79 13.30 7.39
N PHE A 444 -14.68 14.58 7.04
CA PHE A 444 -13.74 15.52 7.62
C PHE A 444 -14.29 16.12 8.92
N VAL A 445 -13.45 16.26 9.95
CA VAL A 445 -13.76 17.03 11.16
C VAL A 445 -12.55 17.85 11.59
N ARG A 446 -12.76 19.13 11.90
CA ARG A 446 -11.72 19.97 12.50
C ARG A 446 -11.80 19.89 14.01
N ILE A 447 -10.69 19.52 14.64
CA ILE A 447 -10.57 19.44 16.08
C ILE A 447 -10.12 20.81 16.61
N PRO A 448 -10.71 21.34 17.70
CA PRO A 448 -10.25 22.58 18.31
C PRO A 448 -8.81 22.45 18.83
N THR A 449 -8.04 23.53 18.79
CA THR A 449 -6.69 23.54 19.36
C THR A 449 -6.74 23.53 20.89
N ASN A 450 -5.76 22.91 21.55
CA ASN A 450 -5.67 22.89 23.01
C ASN A 450 -5.52 24.31 23.58
N ARG A 451 -4.77 25.15 22.87
CA ARG A 451 -4.54 26.56 23.22
C ARG A 451 -4.86 27.48 22.03
N PRO A 452 -5.27 28.72 22.27
CA PRO A 452 -5.47 29.69 21.20
C PRO A 452 -4.19 29.93 20.39
N VAL A 453 -4.29 29.87 19.08
CA VAL A 453 -3.16 30.11 18.16
C VAL A 453 -2.75 31.58 18.23
N ARG A 454 -1.48 31.84 18.53
CA ARG A 454 -0.88 33.19 18.56
C ARG A 454 0.02 33.49 17.35
N ARG A 455 0.18 32.53 16.44
CA ARG A 455 0.98 32.67 15.22
C ARG A 455 0.33 33.71 14.29
N ARG A 456 1.11 34.70 13.85
CA ARG A 456 0.69 35.69 12.85
C ARG A 456 1.25 35.31 11.49
N SER A 457 0.39 34.98 10.54
CA SER A 457 0.79 34.78 9.14
C SER A 457 0.91 36.14 8.45
N GLN A 458 2.09 36.46 7.93
CA GLN A 458 2.29 37.64 7.10
C GLN A 458 1.84 37.36 5.66
N PRO A 459 1.43 38.39 4.90
CA PRO A 459 1.08 38.22 3.49
C PRO A 459 2.30 37.79 2.66
N ASP A 460 2.03 37.04 1.59
CA ASP A 460 3.07 36.59 0.67
C ASP A 460 3.76 37.78 -0.01
N ARG A 461 5.09 37.67 -0.19
CA ARG A 461 5.90 38.62 -0.96
C ARG A 461 6.23 38.01 -2.31
N ILE A 462 5.87 38.69 -3.39
CA ILE A 462 6.07 38.24 -4.77
C ILE A 462 7.22 39.04 -5.38
N PHE A 463 8.15 38.33 -6.03
CA PHE A 463 9.35 38.92 -6.63
C PHE A 463 9.41 38.59 -8.13
N GLY A 464 10.08 39.44 -8.92
CA GLY A 464 10.18 39.27 -10.38
C GLY A 464 11.19 38.21 -10.82
N SER A 465 12.17 37.89 -9.98
CA SER A 465 13.19 36.88 -10.24
C SER A 465 13.38 35.95 -9.04
N ALA A 466 14.03 34.81 -9.27
CA ALA A 466 14.45 33.93 -8.17
C ALA A 466 15.56 34.57 -7.32
N GLU A 467 16.44 35.36 -7.95
CA GLU A 467 17.54 36.08 -7.27
C GLU A 467 17.01 37.12 -6.29
N ASP A 468 15.95 37.87 -6.64
CA ASP A 468 15.35 38.86 -5.72
C ASP A 468 14.60 38.19 -4.55
N LYS A 469 14.19 36.94 -4.72
CA LYS A 469 13.38 36.18 -3.75
C LYS A 469 14.23 35.56 -2.64
N TRP A 470 15.39 35.00 -3.00
CA TRP A 470 16.27 34.24 -2.10
C TRP A 470 17.29 35.16 -1.45
#